data_AF-A0A2S2QZL6-F1
#
_entry.id   AF-A0A2S2QZL6-F1
#
_cell.length_a   1.000
_cell.length_b   1.000
_cell.length_c   1.000
_cell.angle_alpha   90.00
_cell.angle_beta   90.00
_cell.angle_gamma   90.00
#
_symmetry.space_group_name_H-M   'P 1'
#
loop_
_entity.id
_entity.type
_entity.pdbx_description
1 polymer ?
#
loop_
_entity_poly.entity_id
_entity_poly.type
_entity_poly.pdbx_seq_one_letter_code
_entity_poly.pdbx_strand_id
1 'polypeptide(L)'
;MSFFNINIDLLPIKAHYFLFDAGNSPINPFLSTIAKQRGYSPLVVGDLFTFLLLLNVVVKPLTGFITDKWKCRKTVFLGSILLNGLVTPTLYFIPGATSSTGEMPDAKSFGSWTFWWFAFTVTLRMILFMVGEVLQETICMGIIGGDPVKFGAQRLWGAAGWGVMSIIAGFLIDWYSSGLEHQNHLPGYLLSTTAFLLDFLVATQLKVPESDAPAENIVKDVGKVLKNAKMCIFLIWATAGGIFTVYIWFYFIWYVDDLATIYHPERKPILSSIKGISLTIECLGGEVPFFYLSGYLIKRTGHMTAFSISFAMFALRFLLYSVIRDPLWVLPVELLNGITFGLSYIAGISYSAKIAPNGSEGTVQGLFSMAFQGFGGSLGSTLAGCTFSRFGSVTAFKLIGGIALVTCVVQITVTRLMKRNTNVIV
;
A
#
# COMPACT_ATOMS: atom_id res chain seq x y z
N MET A 1 -27.54 -4.69 -20.36
CA MET A 1 -26.07 -4.59 -20.58
C MET A 1 -25.48 -5.95 -20.25
N SER A 2 -24.92 -6.67 -21.23
CA SER A 2 -24.40 -8.02 -20.99
C SER A 2 -23.11 -7.94 -20.15
N PHE A 3 -23.17 -8.48 -18.94
CA PHE A 3 -22.09 -8.50 -17.95
C PHE A 3 -20.85 -9.32 -18.41
N PHE A 4 -20.94 -9.98 -19.57
CA PHE A 4 -19.99 -10.98 -20.08
C PHE A 4 -19.42 -10.67 -21.48
N ASN A 5 -19.45 -9.42 -21.93
CA ASN A 5 -18.69 -9.06 -23.13
C ASN A 5 -17.24 -8.76 -22.74
N ILE A 6 -16.42 -9.82 -22.59
CA ILE A 6 -15.00 -9.69 -22.26
C ILE A 6 -14.31 -9.06 -23.48
N ASN A 7 -13.92 -7.80 -23.35
CA ASN A 7 -13.08 -7.16 -24.35
C ASN A 7 -11.71 -7.86 -24.38
N ILE A 8 -11.50 -8.67 -25.42
CA ILE A 8 -10.30 -9.49 -25.62
C ILE A 8 -9.05 -8.59 -25.77
N ASP A 9 -9.20 -7.39 -26.34
CA ASP A 9 -8.09 -6.46 -26.51
C ASP A 9 -7.56 -5.93 -25.17
N LEU A 10 -8.42 -5.90 -24.14
CA LEU A 10 -8.05 -5.50 -22.78
C LEU A 10 -7.68 -6.69 -21.89
N LEU A 11 -7.75 -7.92 -22.39
CA LEU A 11 -7.40 -9.11 -21.61
C LEU A 11 -5.92 -9.10 -21.17
N PRO A 12 -4.94 -8.75 -22.03
CA PRO A 12 -3.54 -8.72 -21.62
C PRO A 12 -3.25 -7.72 -20.50
N ILE A 13 -3.88 -6.54 -20.52
CA ILE A 13 -3.66 -5.53 -19.46
C ILE A 13 -4.31 -5.98 -18.14
N LYS A 14 -5.49 -6.60 -18.17
CA LYS A 14 -6.13 -7.19 -16.98
C LYS A 14 -5.29 -8.31 -16.38
N ALA A 15 -4.80 -9.21 -17.23
CA ALA A 15 -3.94 -10.31 -16.83
C ALA A 15 -2.63 -9.79 -16.21
N HIS A 16 -2.04 -8.74 -16.78
CA HIS A 16 -0.88 -8.06 -16.21
C HIS A 16 -1.18 -7.48 -14.81
N TYR A 17 -2.26 -6.69 -14.66
CA TYR A 17 -2.66 -6.16 -13.33
C TYR A 17 -2.79 -7.28 -12.30
N PHE A 18 -3.44 -8.39 -12.67
CA PHE A 18 -3.60 -9.54 -11.81
C PHE A 18 -2.25 -10.17 -11.44
N LEU A 19 -1.39 -10.46 -12.42
CA LEU A 19 -0.13 -11.18 -12.19
C LEU A 19 0.92 -10.31 -11.49
N PHE A 20 0.98 -9.01 -11.78
CA PHE A 20 1.90 -8.08 -11.13
C PHE A 20 1.60 -7.93 -9.63
N ASP A 21 0.33 -7.71 -9.27
CA ASP A 21 -0.07 -7.62 -7.86
C ASP A 21 0.01 -9.01 -7.17
N ALA A 22 -0.31 -10.09 -7.89
CA ALA A 22 -0.11 -11.46 -7.41
C ALA A 22 1.38 -11.77 -7.15
N GLY A 23 2.31 -11.24 -7.94
CA GLY A 23 3.75 -11.41 -7.71
C GLY A 23 4.27 -10.71 -6.45
N ASN A 24 3.64 -9.62 -6.03
CA ASN A 24 4.05 -8.85 -4.85
C ASN A 24 3.42 -9.36 -3.54
N SER A 25 2.18 -9.84 -3.63
CA SER A 25 1.34 -10.25 -2.50
C SER A 25 1.95 -11.31 -1.55
N PRO A 26 2.65 -12.37 -2.01
CA PRO A 26 3.17 -13.39 -1.10
C PRO A 26 4.31 -12.91 -0.19
N ILE A 27 5.01 -11.82 -0.55
CA ILE A 27 6.20 -11.36 0.16
C ILE A 27 6.02 -9.99 0.81
N ASN A 28 5.39 -9.02 0.14
CA ASN A 28 5.32 -7.64 0.66
C ASN A 28 4.64 -7.53 2.04
N PRO A 29 3.45 -8.10 2.27
CA PRO A 29 2.79 -8.08 3.57
C PRO A 29 3.57 -8.86 4.64
N PHE A 30 4.17 -9.99 4.24
CA PHE A 30 4.91 -10.88 5.13
C PHE A 30 6.33 -10.38 5.44
N LEU A 31 6.79 -9.30 4.81
CA LEU A 31 8.14 -8.78 4.99
C LEU A 31 8.42 -8.37 6.44
N SER A 32 7.40 -7.90 7.16
CA SER A 32 7.45 -7.61 8.59
C SER A 32 7.70 -8.88 9.43
N THR A 33 6.99 -9.97 9.17
CA THR A 33 7.25 -11.29 9.78
C THR A 33 8.65 -11.80 9.45
N ILE A 34 9.07 -11.69 8.18
CA ILE A 34 10.38 -12.13 7.69
C ILE A 34 11.51 -11.35 8.39
N ALA A 35 11.34 -10.06 8.61
CA ALA A 35 12.27 -9.22 9.37
C ALA A 35 12.29 -9.56 10.87
N LYS A 36 11.10 -9.78 11.46
CA LYS A 36 10.95 -10.19 12.86
C LYS A 36 11.61 -11.54 13.14
N GLN A 37 11.46 -12.53 12.25
CA GLN A 37 12.11 -13.84 12.37
C GLN A 37 13.65 -13.79 12.27
N ARG A 38 14.20 -12.72 11.69
CA ARG A 38 15.64 -12.42 11.69
C ARG A 38 16.12 -11.72 12.97
N GLY A 39 15.19 -11.42 13.88
CA GLY A 39 15.47 -10.71 15.13
C GLY A 39 15.59 -9.20 14.97
N TYR A 40 15.18 -8.60 13.84
CA TYR A 40 15.16 -7.15 13.73
C TYR A 40 14.05 -6.55 14.58
N SER A 41 14.37 -5.49 15.33
CA SER A 41 13.39 -4.81 16.17
C SER A 41 12.33 -4.07 15.34
N PRO A 42 11.13 -3.80 15.90
CA PRO A 42 10.10 -3.02 15.22
C PRO A 42 10.60 -1.64 14.78
N LEU A 43 11.54 -1.04 15.52
CA LEU A 43 12.10 0.27 15.23
C LEU A 43 13.00 0.22 13.98
N VAL A 44 13.93 -0.74 13.91
CA VAL A 44 14.82 -0.94 12.76
C VAL A 44 14.03 -1.18 11.47
N VAL A 45 12.97 -1.99 11.55
CA VAL A 45 12.08 -2.25 10.40
C VAL A 45 11.31 -0.98 10.01
N GLY A 46 10.89 -0.19 11.00
CA GLY A 46 10.21 1.09 10.79
C GLY A 46 11.09 2.11 10.09
N ASP A 47 12.37 2.20 10.47
CA ASP A 47 13.36 3.08 9.83
C ASP A 47 13.63 2.66 8.39
N LEU A 48 13.79 1.36 8.13
CA LEU A 48 13.94 0.82 6.78
C LEU A 48 12.75 1.20 5.90
N PHE A 49 11.52 0.91 6.34
CA PHE A 49 10.31 1.22 5.58
C PHE A 49 10.06 2.72 5.43
N THR A 50 10.45 3.53 6.41
CA THR A 50 10.42 5.00 6.31
C THR A 50 11.29 5.48 5.15
N PHE A 51 12.53 4.96 5.05
CA PHE A 51 13.44 5.24 3.95
C PHE A 51 12.86 4.80 2.60
N LEU A 52 12.28 3.59 2.53
CA LEU A 52 11.62 3.10 1.31
C LEU A 52 10.50 4.03 0.81
N LEU A 53 9.68 4.56 1.72
CA LEU A 53 8.58 5.45 1.35
C LEU A 53 9.06 6.85 0.96
N LEU A 54 10.15 7.34 1.52
CA LEU A 54 10.77 8.60 1.06
C LEU A 54 11.32 8.46 -0.37
N LEU A 55 11.88 7.30 -0.72
CA LEU A 55 12.31 7.03 -2.10
C LEU A 55 11.15 7.10 -3.09
N ASN A 56 9.92 6.75 -2.68
CA ASN A 56 8.72 6.83 -3.53
C ASN A 56 8.53 8.21 -4.16
N VAL A 57 8.76 9.25 -3.35
CA VAL A 57 8.59 10.66 -3.74
C VAL A 57 9.49 11.06 -4.91
N VAL A 58 10.65 10.41 -5.03
CA VAL A 58 11.67 10.73 -6.06
C VAL A 58 11.62 9.73 -7.21
N VAL A 59 11.50 8.43 -6.92
CA VAL A 59 11.57 7.36 -7.92
C VAL A 59 10.43 7.47 -8.92
N LYS A 60 9.18 7.66 -8.46
CA LYS A 60 8.02 7.67 -9.35
C LYS A 60 8.10 8.78 -10.44
N PRO A 61 8.32 10.06 -10.09
CA PRO A 61 8.46 11.12 -11.10
C PRO A 61 9.69 10.93 -11.99
N LEU A 62 10.81 10.48 -11.41
CA LEU A 62 12.05 10.26 -12.15
C LEU A 62 11.88 9.16 -13.21
N THR A 63 11.25 8.04 -12.85
CA THR A 63 10.95 6.96 -13.79
C THR A 63 10.10 7.46 -14.96
N GLY A 64 9.00 8.16 -14.69
CA GLY A 64 8.14 8.72 -15.74
C GLY A 64 8.93 9.63 -16.69
N PHE A 65 9.70 10.58 -16.14
CA PHE A 65 10.52 11.49 -16.92
C PHE A 65 11.57 10.77 -17.78
N ILE A 66 12.29 9.80 -17.22
CA ILE A 66 13.30 8.99 -17.89
C ILE A 66 12.69 8.22 -19.05
N THR A 67 11.58 7.52 -18.81
CA THR A 67 10.96 6.68 -19.83
C THR A 67 10.33 7.48 -20.96
N ASP A 68 9.86 8.69 -20.66
CA ASP A 68 9.27 9.59 -21.64
C ASP A 68 10.33 10.28 -22.47
N LYS A 69 11.41 10.74 -21.85
CA LYS A 69 12.54 11.40 -22.53
C LYS A 69 13.25 10.47 -23.51
N TRP A 70 13.49 9.21 -23.11
CA TRP A 70 14.21 8.24 -23.93
C TRP A 70 13.30 7.25 -24.67
N LYS A 71 11.98 7.44 -24.62
CA LYS A 71 10.97 6.56 -25.26
C LYS A 71 11.17 5.07 -24.95
N CYS A 72 11.68 4.74 -23.75
CA CYS A 72 12.07 3.39 -23.37
C CYS A 72 11.07 2.71 -22.41
N ARG A 73 9.81 3.19 -22.37
CA ARG A 73 8.74 2.70 -21.48
C ARG A 73 8.64 1.17 -21.46
N LYS A 74 8.54 0.52 -22.63
CA LYS A 74 8.39 -0.94 -22.73
C LYS A 74 9.59 -1.68 -22.15
N THR A 75 10.81 -1.25 -22.45
CA THR A 75 12.04 -1.89 -21.99
C THR A 75 12.20 -1.77 -20.47
N VAL A 76 12.00 -0.57 -19.92
CA VAL A 76 12.10 -0.33 -18.48
C VAL A 76 11.02 -1.09 -17.72
N PHE A 77 9.81 -1.12 -18.26
CA PHE A 77 8.69 -1.85 -17.68
C PHE A 77 8.94 -3.37 -17.63
N LEU A 78 9.28 -3.99 -18.76
CA LEU A 78 9.61 -5.42 -18.82
C LEU A 78 10.83 -5.77 -17.96
N GLY A 79 11.85 -4.91 -17.98
CA GLY A 79 13.03 -5.07 -17.13
C GLY A 79 12.68 -5.04 -15.64
N SER A 80 11.78 -4.14 -15.22
CA SER A 80 11.36 -4.04 -13.82
C SER A 80 10.64 -5.30 -13.33
N ILE A 81 9.75 -5.87 -14.16
CA ILE A 81 9.01 -7.11 -13.84
C ILE A 81 9.98 -8.29 -13.72
N LEU A 82 10.85 -8.47 -14.73
CA LEU A 82 11.81 -9.57 -14.75
C LEU A 82 12.80 -9.50 -13.58
N LEU A 83 13.39 -8.31 -13.35
CA LEU A 83 14.31 -8.10 -12.24
C LEU A 83 13.64 -8.32 -10.89
N ASN A 84 12.37 -7.94 -10.72
CA ASN A 84 11.65 -8.17 -9.46
C ASN A 84 11.46 -9.68 -9.22
N GLY A 85 11.11 -10.44 -10.28
CA GLY A 85 11.05 -11.90 -10.23
C GLY A 85 12.38 -12.57 -9.89
N LEU A 86 13.51 -12.05 -10.39
CA LEU A 86 14.84 -12.58 -10.11
C LEU A 86 15.38 -12.19 -8.73
N VAL A 87 15.12 -10.96 -8.27
CA VAL A 87 15.60 -10.45 -6.99
C VAL A 87 14.79 -11.01 -5.81
N THR A 88 13.48 -11.21 -5.97
CA THR A 88 12.60 -11.70 -4.90
C THR A 88 13.08 -12.98 -4.21
N PRO A 89 13.44 -14.07 -4.91
CA PRO A 89 13.93 -15.29 -4.25
C PRO A 89 15.30 -15.11 -3.59
N THR A 90 16.09 -14.07 -3.92
CA THR A 90 17.39 -13.84 -3.28
C THR A 90 17.28 -13.55 -1.78
N LEU A 91 16.14 -13.04 -1.32
CA LEU A 91 15.84 -12.84 0.11
C LEU A 91 15.87 -14.13 0.92
N TYR A 92 15.57 -15.28 0.29
CA TYR A 92 15.61 -16.58 0.94
C TYR A 92 17.03 -17.05 1.26
N PHE A 93 18.02 -16.68 0.43
CA PHE A 93 19.42 -17.09 0.62
C PHE A 93 20.15 -16.29 1.71
N ILE A 94 19.53 -15.23 2.24
CA ILE A 94 20.13 -14.42 3.31
C ILE A 94 20.15 -15.25 4.61
N PRO A 95 21.35 -15.49 5.21
CA PRO A 95 21.46 -16.25 6.45
C PRO A 95 20.69 -15.64 7.62
N GLY A 96 20.23 -16.47 8.56
CA GLY A 96 19.52 -16.00 9.76
C GLY A 96 18.00 -15.84 9.58
N ALA A 97 17.42 -16.39 8.51
CA ALA A 97 15.98 -16.37 8.27
C ALA A 97 15.13 -17.10 9.33
N THR A 98 15.77 -17.90 10.20
CA THR A 98 15.11 -18.80 11.17
C THR A 98 15.71 -18.74 12.58
N SER A 99 16.48 -17.71 12.94
CA SER A 99 17.18 -17.67 14.23
C SER A 99 16.31 -17.09 15.35
N SER A 100 15.89 -17.96 16.28
CA SER A 100 14.99 -17.78 17.42
C SER A 100 15.48 -16.90 18.58
N THR A 101 16.52 -16.07 18.42
CA THR A 101 17.17 -15.40 19.55
C THR A 101 16.61 -14.00 19.82
N GLY A 102 15.30 -13.88 20.06
CA GLY A 102 14.66 -12.62 20.47
C GLY A 102 14.95 -11.42 19.55
N GLU A 103 14.63 -10.22 20.03
CA GLU A 103 15.02 -8.99 19.33
C GLU A 103 16.52 -8.73 19.52
N MET A 104 17.23 -8.56 18.42
CA MET A 104 18.64 -8.13 18.44
C MET A 104 18.73 -6.65 18.80
N PRO A 105 19.72 -6.23 19.59
CA PRO A 105 19.97 -4.81 19.84
C PRO A 105 20.20 -4.05 18.53
N ASP A 106 19.57 -2.89 18.37
CA ASP A 106 19.61 -2.10 17.13
C ASP A 106 21.04 -1.86 16.60
N ALA A 107 21.98 -1.55 17.50
CA ALA A 107 23.39 -1.35 17.13
C ALA A 107 24.04 -2.60 16.52
N LYS A 108 23.66 -3.80 16.97
CA LYS A 108 24.13 -5.06 16.37
C LYS A 108 23.45 -5.33 15.04
N SER A 109 22.17 -4.97 14.88
CA SER A 109 21.46 -5.07 13.61
C SER A 109 22.14 -4.20 12.54
N PHE A 110 22.39 -2.92 12.81
CA PHE A 110 23.05 -2.02 11.86
C PHE A 110 24.52 -2.37 11.59
N GLY A 111 25.20 -3.02 12.55
CA GLY A 111 26.56 -3.53 12.36
C GLY A 111 26.64 -4.84 11.57
N SER A 112 25.51 -5.55 11.38
CA SER A 112 25.49 -6.83 10.69
C SER A 112 25.46 -6.68 9.18
N TRP A 113 26.34 -7.40 8.48
CA TRP A 113 26.33 -7.46 7.02
C TRP A 113 25.05 -8.12 6.47
N THR A 114 24.43 -9.04 7.23
CA THR A 114 23.16 -9.69 6.84
C THR A 114 21.99 -8.69 6.82
N PHE A 115 22.02 -7.69 7.69
CA PHE A 115 21.05 -6.60 7.70
C PHE A 115 21.17 -5.76 6.44
N TRP A 116 22.38 -5.34 6.07
CA TRP A 116 22.57 -4.52 4.86
C TRP A 116 22.25 -5.28 3.57
N TRP A 117 22.51 -6.60 3.51
CA TRP A 117 22.06 -7.42 2.39
C TRP A 117 20.53 -7.49 2.32
N PHE A 118 19.85 -7.68 3.47
CA PHE A 118 18.39 -7.64 3.54
C PHE A 118 17.82 -6.27 3.17
N ALA A 119 18.35 -5.19 3.73
CA ALA A 119 17.93 -3.82 3.44
C ALA A 119 18.13 -3.48 1.96
N PHE A 120 19.26 -3.86 1.36
CA PHE A 120 19.54 -3.63 -0.06
C PHE A 120 18.56 -4.38 -0.96
N THR A 121 18.33 -5.67 -0.71
CA THR A 121 17.42 -6.50 -1.52
C THR A 121 15.96 -6.03 -1.41
N VAL A 122 15.51 -5.67 -0.20
CA VAL A 122 14.19 -5.06 0.04
C VAL A 122 14.07 -3.72 -0.68
N THR A 123 15.09 -2.86 -0.58
CA THR A 123 15.10 -1.55 -1.24
C THR A 123 15.04 -1.70 -2.75
N LEU A 124 15.84 -2.61 -3.31
CA LEU A 124 15.84 -2.89 -4.74
C LEU A 124 14.47 -3.39 -5.21
N ARG A 125 13.85 -4.34 -4.51
CA ARG A 125 12.47 -4.80 -4.80
C ARG A 125 11.47 -3.66 -4.76
N MET A 126 11.55 -2.80 -3.74
CA MET A 126 10.62 -1.69 -3.61
C MET A 126 10.76 -0.68 -4.75
N ILE A 127 11.99 -0.36 -5.17
CA ILE A 127 12.24 0.49 -6.34
C ILE A 127 11.65 -0.16 -7.60
N LEU A 128 11.89 -1.45 -7.81
CA LEU A 128 11.36 -2.18 -8.97
C LEU A 128 9.82 -2.21 -8.97
N PHE A 129 9.20 -2.38 -7.80
CA PHE A 129 7.75 -2.27 -7.62
C PHE A 129 7.24 -0.88 -7.98
N MET A 130 7.87 0.19 -7.49
CA MET A 130 7.47 1.57 -7.79
C MET A 130 7.59 1.90 -9.29
N VAL A 131 8.66 1.42 -9.94
CA VAL A 131 8.88 1.58 -11.39
C VAL A 131 7.79 0.86 -12.16
N GLY A 132 7.50 -0.40 -11.80
CA GLY A 132 6.44 -1.20 -12.41
C GLY A 132 5.07 -0.53 -12.27
N GLU A 133 4.71 -0.08 -11.07
CA GLU A 133 3.43 0.55 -10.76
C GLU A 133 3.19 1.80 -11.61
N VAL A 134 4.15 2.74 -11.66
CA VAL A 134 4.01 3.99 -12.44
C VAL A 134 3.85 3.72 -13.94
N LEU A 135 4.63 2.78 -14.47
CA LEU A 135 4.58 2.45 -15.89
C LEU A 135 3.31 1.68 -16.24
N GLN A 136 2.84 0.79 -15.36
CA GLN A 136 1.58 0.07 -15.49
C GLN A 136 0.38 1.02 -15.57
N GLU A 137 0.32 2.04 -14.71
CA GLU A 137 -0.74 3.05 -14.76
C GLU A 137 -0.68 3.85 -16.07
N THR A 138 0.51 4.30 -16.45
CA THR A 138 0.73 5.09 -17.68
C THR A 138 0.37 4.30 -18.95
N ILE A 139 0.82 3.04 -19.04
CA ILE A 139 0.52 2.14 -20.15
C ILE A 139 -0.98 1.85 -20.23
N CYS A 140 -1.61 1.57 -19.09
CA CYS A 140 -3.04 1.32 -19.04
C CYS A 140 -3.85 2.53 -19.53
N MET A 141 -3.53 3.73 -19.06
CA MET A 141 -4.19 4.97 -19.47
C MET A 141 -4.05 5.22 -20.98
N GLY A 142 -2.88 4.94 -21.55
CA GLY A 142 -2.67 5.04 -22.99
C GLY A 142 -3.47 4.00 -23.80
N ILE A 143 -3.56 2.75 -23.34
CA ILE A 143 -4.32 1.68 -24.03
C ILE A 143 -5.83 1.99 -24.06
N ILE A 144 -6.38 2.53 -22.97
CA ILE A 144 -7.83 2.80 -22.85
C ILE A 144 -8.25 4.17 -23.39
N GLY A 145 -7.31 4.96 -23.93
CA GLY A 145 -7.59 6.29 -24.49
C GLY A 145 -7.96 7.33 -23.43
N GLY A 146 -7.43 7.21 -22.20
CA GLY A 146 -7.61 8.20 -21.14
C GLY A 146 -8.95 8.15 -20.39
N ASP A 147 -9.78 7.12 -20.59
CA ASP A 147 -11.08 6.96 -19.90
C ASP A 147 -10.92 6.49 -18.43
N PRO A 148 -11.19 7.35 -17.42
CA PRO A 148 -10.96 7.01 -16.03
C PRO A 148 -11.90 5.92 -15.48
N VAL A 149 -13.09 5.75 -16.07
CA VAL A 149 -14.03 4.72 -15.65
C VAL A 149 -13.54 3.34 -16.10
N LYS A 150 -13.02 3.25 -17.32
CA LYS A 150 -12.38 2.02 -17.82
C LYS A 150 -11.10 1.69 -17.07
N PHE A 151 -10.36 2.69 -16.59
CA PHE A 151 -9.15 2.49 -15.77
C PHE A 151 -9.45 1.72 -14.49
N GLY A 152 -10.46 2.15 -13.73
CA GLY A 152 -10.87 1.48 -12.50
C GLY A 152 -11.24 0.00 -12.70
N ALA A 153 -11.88 -0.33 -13.82
CA ALA A 153 -12.21 -1.71 -14.18
C ALA A 153 -10.97 -2.57 -14.48
N GLN A 154 -9.85 -1.98 -14.92
CA GLN A 154 -8.59 -2.72 -15.12
C GLN A 154 -7.85 -2.86 -13.78
N ARG A 155 -7.77 -1.76 -13.01
CA ARG A 155 -7.12 -1.72 -11.69
C ARG A 155 -7.71 -2.75 -10.71
N LEU A 156 -9.00 -3.02 -10.82
CA LEU A 156 -9.71 -4.03 -10.04
C LEU A 156 -9.05 -5.42 -10.10
N TRP A 157 -8.52 -5.81 -11.26
CA TRP A 157 -7.84 -7.10 -11.42
C TRP A 157 -6.56 -7.20 -10.59
N GLY A 158 -5.95 -6.06 -10.26
CA GLY A 158 -4.83 -5.99 -9.35
C GLY A 158 -5.20 -6.36 -7.91
N ALA A 159 -6.27 -5.76 -7.38
CA ALA A 159 -6.82 -6.13 -6.07
C ALA A 159 -7.25 -7.61 -6.04
N ALA A 160 -7.80 -8.13 -7.14
CA ALA A 160 -8.12 -9.54 -7.27
C ALA A 160 -6.88 -10.44 -7.24
N GLY A 161 -5.81 -10.07 -7.96
CA GLY A 161 -4.53 -10.77 -7.95
C GLY A 161 -3.90 -10.82 -6.57
N TRP A 162 -3.87 -9.67 -5.88
CA TRP A 162 -3.38 -9.55 -4.52
C TRP A 162 -4.17 -10.44 -3.55
N GLY A 163 -5.51 -10.32 -3.56
CA GLY A 163 -6.37 -11.08 -2.65
C GLY A 163 -6.30 -12.59 -2.89
N VAL A 164 -6.34 -13.05 -4.14
CA VAL A 164 -6.27 -14.48 -4.48
C VAL A 164 -4.90 -15.07 -4.15
N MET A 165 -3.81 -14.36 -4.48
CA MET A 165 -2.48 -14.90 -4.21
C MET A 165 -2.12 -14.87 -2.72
N SER A 166 -2.66 -13.90 -1.94
CA SER A 166 -2.48 -13.84 -0.49
C SER A 166 -2.96 -15.09 0.23
N ILE A 167 -4.17 -15.57 -0.08
CA ILE A 167 -4.73 -16.78 0.54
C ILE A 167 -3.97 -18.05 0.12
N ILE A 168 -3.61 -18.17 -1.17
CA ILE A 168 -2.82 -19.30 -1.66
C ILE A 168 -1.45 -19.33 -0.97
N ALA A 169 -0.76 -18.18 -0.90
CA ALA A 169 0.52 -18.07 -0.22
C ALA A 169 0.40 -18.42 1.27
N GLY A 170 -0.62 -17.90 1.96
CA GLY A 170 -0.87 -18.21 3.37
C GLY A 170 -1.00 -19.71 3.64
N PHE A 171 -1.85 -20.41 2.90
CA PHE A 171 -2.03 -21.85 3.05
C PHE A 171 -0.77 -22.67 2.71
N LEU A 172 -0.07 -22.32 1.62
CA LEU A 172 1.15 -23.04 1.24
C LEU A 172 2.29 -22.82 2.22
N ILE A 173 2.44 -21.61 2.77
CA ILE A 173 3.45 -21.33 3.79
C ILE A 173 3.17 -22.16 5.05
N ASP A 174 1.92 -22.19 5.53
CA ASP A 174 1.57 -23.00 6.71
C ASP A 174 1.75 -24.51 6.46
N TRP A 175 1.32 -25.00 5.29
CA TRP A 175 1.52 -26.41 4.90
C TRP A 175 3.00 -26.80 4.86
N TYR A 176 3.83 -25.99 4.21
CA TYR A 176 5.27 -26.25 4.09
C TYR A 176 6.01 -26.07 5.42
N SER A 177 5.46 -25.25 6.32
CA SER A 177 6.02 -25.01 7.66
C SER A 177 5.52 -26.00 8.70
N SER A 178 4.72 -27.00 8.32
CA SER A 178 4.17 -27.98 9.26
C SER A 178 5.29 -28.74 9.97
N GLY A 179 5.35 -28.62 11.29
CA GLY A 179 6.38 -29.23 12.13
C GLY A 179 7.66 -28.41 12.29
N LEU A 180 7.75 -27.21 11.69
CA LEU A 180 8.85 -26.26 11.92
C LEU A 180 8.51 -25.31 13.08
N GLU A 181 9.52 -24.85 13.80
CA GLU A 181 9.37 -23.85 14.87
C GLU A 181 8.98 -22.47 14.33
N HIS A 182 9.39 -22.16 13.10
CA HIS A 182 9.17 -20.89 12.43
C HIS A 182 8.61 -21.08 11.01
N GLN A 183 7.90 -20.07 10.53
CA GLN A 183 7.28 -20.12 9.20
C GLN A 183 8.37 -20.04 8.12
N ASN A 184 8.39 -21.02 7.23
CA ASN A 184 9.25 -21.03 6.07
C ASN A 184 8.52 -20.41 4.86
N HIS A 185 8.96 -19.22 4.47
CA HIS A 185 8.36 -18.44 3.39
C HIS A 185 8.77 -18.89 1.97
N LEU A 186 9.49 -20.01 1.81
CA LEU A 186 9.91 -20.56 0.51
C LEU A 186 8.75 -20.66 -0.50
N PRO A 187 7.55 -21.20 -0.16
CA PRO A 187 6.44 -21.26 -1.09
C PRO A 187 6.01 -19.88 -1.58
N GLY A 188 6.04 -18.86 -0.72
CA GLY A 188 5.73 -17.48 -1.09
C GLY A 188 6.72 -16.90 -2.11
N TYR A 189 8.02 -17.19 -1.94
CA TYR A 189 9.05 -16.74 -2.90
C TYR A 189 8.89 -17.42 -4.26
N LEU A 190 8.58 -18.73 -4.27
CA LEU A 190 8.33 -19.48 -5.50
C LEU A 190 7.08 -18.95 -6.22
N LEU A 191 5.95 -18.78 -5.51
CA LEU A 191 4.73 -18.20 -6.07
C LEU A 191 4.97 -16.82 -6.68
N SER A 192 5.68 -15.95 -5.96
CA SER A 192 6.02 -14.60 -6.44
C SER A 192 6.85 -14.65 -7.73
N THR A 193 7.86 -15.52 -7.75
CA THR A 193 8.74 -15.68 -8.91
C THR A 193 7.96 -16.22 -10.11
N THR A 194 7.14 -17.24 -9.92
CA THR A 194 6.27 -17.78 -10.98
C THR A 194 5.30 -16.74 -11.50
N ALA A 195 4.66 -15.96 -10.62
CA ALA A 195 3.75 -14.90 -11.02
C ALA A 195 4.45 -13.81 -11.84
N PHE A 196 5.63 -13.33 -11.42
CA PHE A 196 6.40 -12.35 -12.20
C PHE A 196 6.91 -12.89 -13.53
N LEU A 197 7.30 -14.16 -13.61
CA LEU A 197 7.70 -14.79 -14.87
C LEU A 197 6.52 -14.90 -15.85
N LEU A 198 5.34 -15.31 -15.36
CA LEU A 198 4.13 -15.31 -16.16
C LEU A 198 3.73 -13.88 -16.56
N ASP A 199 3.85 -12.92 -15.65
CA ASP A 199 3.56 -11.52 -15.92
C ASP A 199 4.48 -10.97 -17.02
N PHE A 200 5.78 -11.28 -16.96
CA PHE A 200 6.73 -10.89 -17.99
C PHE A 200 6.31 -11.40 -19.38
N LEU A 201 5.87 -12.66 -19.47
CA LEU A 201 5.37 -13.25 -20.71
C LEU A 201 4.12 -12.52 -21.22
N VAL A 202 3.16 -12.22 -20.34
CA VAL A 202 1.94 -11.47 -20.69
C VAL A 202 2.28 -10.03 -21.10
N ALA A 203 3.15 -9.36 -20.35
CA ALA A 203 3.54 -7.99 -20.56
C ALA A 203 4.29 -7.79 -21.89
N THR A 204 4.98 -8.81 -22.41
CA THR A 204 5.61 -8.73 -23.75
C THR A 204 4.59 -8.50 -24.86
N GLN A 205 3.36 -9.01 -24.69
CA GLN A 205 2.25 -8.90 -25.62
C GLN A 205 1.51 -7.55 -25.53
N LEU A 206 1.81 -6.73 -24.51
CA LEU A 206 1.19 -5.42 -24.38
C LEU A 206 1.67 -4.46 -25.47
N LYS A 207 0.68 -3.80 -26.09
CA LYS A 207 0.90 -2.65 -26.96
C LYS A 207 1.15 -1.44 -26.08
N VAL A 208 2.42 -1.11 -25.88
CA VAL A 208 2.84 0.05 -25.10
C VAL A 208 2.73 1.30 -25.97
N PRO A 209 1.84 2.25 -25.66
CA PRO A 209 1.70 3.48 -26.43
C PRO A 209 2.94 4.35 -26.26
N GLU A 210 3.42 4.93 -27.36
CA GLU A 210 4.48 5.95 -27.31
C GLU A 210 3.96 7.24 -26.64
N SER A 211 4.87 7.98 -25.99
CA SER A 211 4.50 9.24 -25.35
C SER A 211 4.40 10.37 -26.36
N ASP A 212 3.26 11.07 -26.38
CA ASP A 212 3.15 12.39 -26.96
C ASP A 212 3.61 13.43 -25.93
N ALA A 213 4.79 14.01 -26.18
CA ALA A 213 5.42 15.17 -25.55
C ALA A 213 5.62 15.20 -24.00
N PRO A 214 6.74 15.75 -23.50
CA PRO A 214 6.92 15.99 -22.08
C PRO A 214 6.02 17.15 -21.59
N ALA A 215 5.46 17.03 -20.38
CA ALA A 215 4.71 18.09 -19.74
C ALA A 215 5.61 19.30 -19.40
N GLU A 216 5.34 20.47 -19.99
CA GLU A 216 6.00 21.71 -19.63
C GLU A 216 5.44 22.29 -18.31
N ASN A 217 6.33 22.75 -17.42
CA ASN A 217 6.06 23.67 -16.29
C ASN A 217 5.43 23.14 -14.97
N ILE A 218 5.74 21.92 -14.55
CA ILE A 218 5.27 21.33 -13.26
C ILE A 218 5.57 22.21 -12.02
N VAL A 219 6.76 22.80 -11.93
CA VAL A 219 7.23 23.51 -10.70
C VAL A 219 6.43 24.78 -10.42
N LYS A 220 6.06 25.53 -11.47
CA LYS A 220 5.31 26.79 -11.35
C LYS A 220 3.89 26.54 -10.86
N ASP A 221 3.30 25.42 -11.25
CA ASP A 221 1.94 25.03 -10.87
C ASP A 221 1.88 24.51 -9.43
N VAL A 222 2.89 23.74 -8.98
CA VAL A 222 3.05 23.37 -7.56
C VAL A 222 3.11 24.61 -6.66
N GLY A 223 3.89 25.63 -7.04
CA GLY A 223 4.06 26.86 -6.27
C GLY A 223 2.77 27.69 -6.14
N LYS A 224 1.86 27.64 -7.13
CA LYS A 224 0.54 28.31 -7.04
C LYS A 224 -0.41 27.53 -6.13
N VAL A 225 -0.39 26.22 -6.22
CA VAL A 225 -1.27 25.31 -5.46
C VAL A 225 -0.99 25.39 -3.96
N LEU A 226 0.29 25.43 -3.57
CA LEU A 226 0.71 25.54 -2.16
C LEU A 226 0.43 26.92 -1.53
N LYS A 227 0.12 27.96 -2.31
CA LYS A 227 -0.28 29.27 -1.76
C LYS A 227 -1.75 29.29 -1.31
N ASN A 228 -2.54 28.28 -1.66
CA ASN A 228 -3.94 28.21 -1.27
C ASN A 228 -4.09 27.52 0.09
N ALA A 229 -4.52 28.25 1.12
CA ALA A 229 -4.71 27.71 2.47
C ALA A 229 -5.64 26.47 2.51
N LYS A 230 -6.67 26.42 1.66
CA LYS A 230 -7.58 25.25 1.58
C LYS A 230 -6.84 24.00 1.08
N MET A 231 -5.86 24.18 0.20
CA MET A 231 -5.03 23.10 -0.31
C MET A 231 -4.06 22.59 0.78
N CYS A 232 -3.41 23.48 1.52
CA CYS A 232 -2.54 23.10 2.62
C CYS A 232 -3.31 22.28 3.68
N ILE A 233 -4.52 22.73 4.05
CA ILE A 233 -5.38 21.99 4.98
C ILE A 233 -5.72 20.60 4.43
N PHE A 234 -6.07 20.51 3.15
CA PHE A 234 -6.33 19.24 2.49
C PHE A 234 -5.11 18.30 2.50
N LEU A 235 -3.91 18.82 2.21
CA LEU A 235 -2.67 18.04 2.25
C LEU A 235 -2.35 17.55 3.65
N ILE A 236 -2.62 18.33 4.70
CA ILE A 236 -2.48 17.88 6.10
C ILE A 236 -3.38 16.67 6.37
N TRP A 237 -4.65 16.71 5.92
CA TRP A 237 -5.54 15.55 6.05
C TRP A 237 -5.09 14.36 5.22
N ALA A 238 -4.58 14.60 4.01
CA ALA A 238 -3.99 13.54 3.19
C ALA A 238 -2.82 12.87 3.91
N THR A 239 -1.92 13.65 4.52
CA THR A 239 -0.81 13.13 5.33
C THR A 239 -1.31 12.34 6.55
N ALA A 240 -2.33 12.80 7.25
CA ALA A 240 -2.92 12.05 8.36
C ALA A 240 -3.52 10.70 7.91
N GLY A 241 -4.23 10.68 6.77
CA GLY A 241 -4.74 9.44 6.17
C GLY A 241 -3.61 8.49 5.74
N GLY A 242 -2.53 9.05 5.21
CA GLY A 242 -1.30 8.34 4.89
C GLY A 242 -0.66 7.66 6.10
N ILE A 243 -0.52 8.40 7.20
CA ILE A 243 0.00 7.90 8.48
C ILE A 243 -0.81 6.67 8.93
N PHE A 244 -2.14 6.78 8.99
CA PHE A 244 -3.00 5.69 9.45
C PHE A 244 -2.98 4.49 8.51
N THR A 245 -2.95 4.72 7.20
CA THR A 245 -2.93 3.64 6.20
C THR A 245 -1.64 2.83 6.29
N VAL A 246 -0.49 3.50 6.28
CA VAL A 246 0.82 2.82 6.30
C VAL A 246 1.09 2.13 7.63
N TYR A 247 0.58 2.71 8.73
CA TYR A 247 0.62 2.06 10.05
C TYR A 247 0.02 0.64 9.98
N ILE A 248 -1.11 0.46 9.28
CA ILE A 248 -1.72 -0.85 9.06
C ILE A 248 -0.88 -1.68 8.09
N TRP A 249 -0.59 -1.15 6.89
CA TRP A 249 0.06 -1.91 5.82
C TRP A 249 1.37 -2.61 6.23
N PHE A 250 2.17 -1.98 7.10
CA PHE A 250 3.46 -2.56 7.51
C PHE A 250 3.43 -3.29 8.86
N TYR A 251 2.55 -2.93 9.80
CA TYR A 251 2.58 -3.47 11.16
C TYR A 251 1.38 -4.35 11.52
N PHE A 252 0.34 -4.41 10.69
CA PHE A 252 -0.79 -5.32 10.92
C PHE A 252 -0.36 -6.78 10.99
N ILE A 253 0.45 -7.23 10.02
CA ILE A 253 0.94 -8.61 9.97
C ILE A 253 1.84 -8.94 11.17
N TRP A 254 2.68 -7.97 11.59
CA TRP A 254 3.48 -8.08 12.81
C TRP A 254 2.61 -8.24 14.06
N TYR A 255 1.53 -7.48 14.15
CA TYR A 255 0.58 -7.55 15.26
C TYR A 255 -0.16 -8.89 15.30
N VAL A 256 -0.53 -9.46 14.15
CA VAL A 256 -1.10 -10.81 14.09
C VAL A 256 -0.10 -11.84 14.64
N ASP A 257 1.20 -11.69 14.35
CA ASP A 257 2.25 -12.50 14.99
C ASP A 257 2.32 -12.34 16.50
N ASP A 258 2.19 -11.11 17.01
CA ASP A 258 2.18 -10.84 18.45
C ASP A 258 0.95 -11.43 19.14
N LEU A 259 -0.25 -11.30 18.56
CA LEU A 259 -1.47 -11.89 19.14
C LEU A 259 -1.33 -13.40 19.33
N ALA A 260 -0.86 -14.10 18.29
CA ALA A 260 -0.64 -15.54 18.37
C ALA A 260 0.47 -15.87 19.38
N THR A 261 1.53 -15.08 19.45
CA THR A 261 2.63 -15.36 20.38
C THR A 261 2.25 -15.09 21.84
N ILE A 262 1.46 -14.06 22.11
CA ILE A 262 1.10 -13.60 23.45
C ILE A 262 -0.11 -14.35 24.02
N TYR A 263 -1.16 -14.54 23.22
CA TYR A 263 -2.46 -15.02 23.71
C TYR A 263 -2.79 -16.44 23.24
N HIS A 264 -2.43 -16.81 22.01
CA HIS A 264 -2.85 -18.08 21.39
C HIS A 264 -1.73 -18.77 20.59
N PRO A 265 -0.67 -19.30 21.25
CA PRO A 265 0.45 -19.95 20.56
C PRO A 265 0.05 -21.16 19.72
N GLU A 266 -1.06 -21.81 20.06
CA GLU A 266 -1.66 -22.91 19.30
C GLU A 266 -2.11 -22.54 17.89
N ARG A 267 -2.24 -21.22 17.59
CA ARG A 267 -2.62 -20.72 16.26
C ARG A 267 -1.42 -20.55 15.33
N LYS A 268 -0.17 -20.63 15.83
CA LYS A 268 1.04 -20.49 15.01
C LYS A 268 1.06 -21.36 13.74
N PRO A 269 0.58 -22.63 13.76
CA PRO A 269 0.57 -23.49 12.56
C PRO A 269 -0.36 -23.01 11.44
N ILE A 270 -1.38 -22.20 11.74
CA ILE A 270 -2.35 -21.68 10.76
C ILE A 270 -2.24 -20.16 10.55
N LEU A 271 -1.17 -19.56 11.09
CA LEU A 271 -1.07 -18.11 11.22
C LEU A 271 -0.83 -17.41 9.88
N SER A 272 -0.13 -18.04 8.93
CA SER A 272 0.04 -17.48 7.58
C SER A 272 -1.28 -17.50 6.82
N SER A 273 -2.12 -18.52 7.04
CA SER A 273 -3.45 -18.63 6.48
C SER A 273 -4.35 -17.53 7.01
N ILE A 274 -4.31 -17.24 8.32
CA ILE A 274 -5.06 -16.12 8.91
C ILE A 274 -4.62 -14.79 8.28
N LYS A 275 -3.31 -14.55 8.15
CA LYS A 275 -2.75 -13.36 7.47
C LYS A 275 -3.20 -13.27 6.01
N GLY A 276 -3.12 -14.38 5.26
CA GLY A 276 -3.54 -14.46 3.87
C GLY A 276 -5.03 -14.17 3.69
N ILE A 277 -5.89 -14.79 4.50
CA ILE A 277 -7.34 -14.55 4.49
C ILE A 277 -7.65 -13.10 4.87
N SER A 278 -6.93 -12.51 5.84
CA SER A 278 -7.08 -11.10 6.22
C SER A 278 -6.89 -10.19 5.02
N LEU A 279 -5.80 -10.37 4.28
CA LEU A 279 -5.50 -9.60 3.06
C LEU A 279 -6.52 -9.85 1.94
N THR A 280 -7.03 -11.08 1.81
CA THR A 280 -8.10 -11.39 0.85
C THR A 280 -9.40 -10.67 1.21
N ILE A 281 -9.80 -10.67 2.49
CA ILE A 281 -10.99 -9.94 2.96
C ILE A 281 -10.80 -8.45 2.76
N GLU A 282 -9.62 -7.93 3.07
CA GLU A 282 -9.24 -6.53 2.88
C GLU A 282 -9.47 -6.09 1.43
N CYS A 283 -8.88 -6.80 0.47
CA CYS A 283 -8.98 -6.46 -0.95
C CYS A 283 -10.38 -6.77 -1.53
N LEU A 284 -10.84 -8.01 -1.44
CA LEU A 284 -12.06 -8.46 -2.12
C LEU A 284 -13.35 -8.06 -1.38
N GLY A 285 -13.33 -8.07 -0.04
CA GLY A 285 -14.49 -7.74 0.79
C GLY A 285 -14.57 -6.26 1.13
N GLY A 286 -13.43 -5.61 1.37
CA GLY A 286 -13.34 -4.19 1.70
C GLY A 286 -13.20 -3.30 0.46
N GLU A 287 -12.07 -3.36 -0.22
CA GLU A 287 -11.72 -2.38 -1.26
C GLU A 287 -12.64 -2.45 -2.49
N VAL A 288 -12.84 -3.63 -3.05
CA VAL A 288 -13.60 -3.80 -4.30
C VAL A 288 -15.03 -3.22 -4.23
N PRO A 289 -15.87 -3.57 -3.24
CA PRO A 289 -17.20 -3.00 -3.12
C PRO A 289 -17.15 -1.48 -2.89
N PHE A 290 -16.25 -1.02 -2.02
CA PHE A 290 -16.18 0.40 -1.68
C PHE A 290 -15.64 1.26 -2.82
N PHE A 291 -14.80 0.74 -3.71
CA PHE A 291 -14.41 1.46 -4.93
C PHE A 291 -15.63 1.76 -5.81
N TYR A 292 -16.57 0.82 -5.93
CA TYR A 292 -17.82 1.03 -6.66
C TYR A 292 -18.77 2.00 -5.94
N LEU A 293 -18.93 1.85 -4.62
CA LEU A 293 -19.86 2.65 -3.79
C LEU A 293 -19.34 4.06 -3.46
N SER A 294 -18.03 4.28 -3.49
CA SER A 294 -17.37 5.52 -3.08
C SER A 294 -17.87 6.74 -3.85
N GLY A 295 -18.07 6.63 -5.17
CA GLY A 295 -18.54 7.73 -6.02
C GLY A 295 -19.93 8.22 -5.60
N TYR A 296 -20.84 7.29 -5.27
CA TYR A 296 -22.16 7.61 -4.74
C TYR A 296 -22.06 8.29 -3.37
N LEU A 297 -21.22 7.76 -2.48
CA LEU A 297 -21.05 8.26 -1.13
C LEU A 297 -20.45 9.67 -1.11
N ILE A 298 -19.41 9.91 -1.91
CA ILE A 298 -18.73 11.21 -2.04
C ILE A 298 -19.69 12.23 -2.66
N LYS A 299 -20.47 11.86 -3.68
CA LYS A 299 -21.47 12.76 -4.28
C LYS A 299 -22.53 13.20 -3.27
N ARG A 300 -22.93 12.31 -2.34
CA ARG A 300 -23.95 12.59 -1.33
C ARG A 300 -23.41 13.34 -0.10
N THR A 301 -22.20 13.03 0.35
CA THR A 301 -21.63 13.55 1.62
C THR A 301 -20.62 14.68 1.44
N GLY A 302 -20.00 14.76 0.26
CA GLY A 302 -18.90 15.66 -0.07
C GLY A 302 -17.53 15.13 0.37
N HIS A 303 -16.47 15.58 -0.31
CA HIS A 303 -15.09 15.10 -0.12
C HIS A 303 -14.58 15.24 1.32
N MET A 304 -14.76 16.40 1.96
CA MET A 304 -14.27 16.63 3.32
C MET A 304 -14.99 15.77 4.37
N THR A 305 -16.29 15.52 4.19
CA THR A 305 -17.05 14.64 5.08
C THR A 305 -16.62 13.19 4.91
N ALA A 306 -16.27 12.77 3.68
CA ALA A 306 -15.73 11.44 3.42
C ALA A 306 -14.42 11.20 4.21
N PHE A 307 -13.52 12.18 4.28
CA PHE A 307 -12.35 12.11 5.16
C PHE A 307 -12.72 11.96 6.64
N SER A 308 -13.74 12.69 7.13
CA SER A 308 -14.22 12.56 8.51
C SER A 308 -14.68 11.13 8.81
N ILE A 309 -15.47 10.54 7.90
CA ILE A 309 -15.98 9.17 8.01
C ILE A 309 -14.81 8.18 8.02
N SER A 310 -13.86 8.32 7.11
CA SER A 310 -12.68 7.46 7.07
C SER A 310 -11.85 7.54 8.34
N PHE A 311 -11.61 8.73 8.90
CA PHE A 311 -10.88 8.88 10.17
C PHE A 311 -11.62 8.30 11.37
N ALA A 312 -12.95 8.44 11.42
CA ALA A 312 -13.76 7.79 12.45
C ALA A 312 -13.64 6.25 12.36
N MET A 313 -13.65 5.72 11.14
CA MET A 313 -13.49 4.29 10.90
C MET A 313 -12.08 3.79 11.16
N PHE A 314 -11.04 4.59 10.89
CA PHE A 314 -9.67 4.27 11.29
C PHE A 314 -9.58 4.19 12.82
N ALA A 315 -10.14 5.16 13.54
CA ALA A 315 -10.18 5.15 15.00
C ALA A 315 -10.89 3.89 15.53
N LEU A 316 -12.05 3.55 14.96
CA LEU A 316 -12.76 2.31 15.31
C LEU A 316 -11.91 1.07 15.03
N ARG A 317 -11.33 0.94 13.83
CA ARG A 317 -10.49 -0.20 13.41
C ARG A 317 -9.31 -0.39 14.36
N PHE A 318 -8.58 0.68 14.68
CA PHE A 318 -7.46 0.65 15.62
C PHE A 318 -7.87 0.29 17.04
N LEU A 319 -8.99 0.84 17.54
CA LEU A 319 -9.50 0.50 18.86
C LEU A 319 -9.98 -0.95 18.93
N LEU A 320 -10.57 -1.50 17.86
CA LEU A 320 -10.92 -2.91 17.77
C LEU A 320 -9.68 -3.81 17.85
N TYR A 321 -8.59 -3.48 17.13
CA TYR A 321 -7.31 -4.18 17.28
C TYR A 321 -6.77 -4.12 18.71
N SER A 322 -7.01 -3.04 19.47
CA SER A 322 -6.55 -2.98 20.86
C SER A 322 -7.29 -3.94 21.82
N VAL A 323 -8.46 -4.46 21.44
CA VAL A 323 -9.29 -5.34 22.28
C VAL A 323 -9.23 -6.80 21.85
N ILE A 324 -8.86 -7.07 20.60
CA ILE A 324 -8.73 -8.43 20.07
C ILE A 324 -7.63 -9.20 20.82
N ARG A 325 -7.94 -10.45 21.16
CA ARG A 325 -7.01 -11.40 21.79
C ARG A 325 -6.79 -12.64 20.91
N ASP A 326 -7.86 -13.24 20.39
CA ASP A 326 -7.75 -14.33 19.40
C ASP A 326 -7.51 -13.74 17.99
N PRO A 327 -6.40 -14.09 17.32
CA PRO A 327 -6.09 -13.63 15.96
C PRO A 327 -7.23 -13.78 14.95
N LEU A 328 -8.15 -14.72 15.10
CA LEU A 328 -9.28 -14.88 14.17
C LEU A 328 -10.24 -13.68 14.14
N TRP A 329 -10.30 -12.90 15.22
CA TRP A 329 -11.18 -11.72 15.27
C TRP A 329 -10.66 -10.53 14.45
N VAL A 330 -9.44 -10.60 13.89
CA VAL A 330 -8.99 -9.58 12.94
C VAL A 330 -9.77 -9.67 11.63
N LEU A 331 -10.21 -10.87 11.22
CA LEU A 331 -10.89 -11.12 9.95
C LEU A 331 -12.13 -10.25 9.71
N PRO A 332 -13.12 -10.16 10.63
CA PRO A 332 -14.26 -9.27 10.43
C PRO A 332 -13.88 -7.78 10.47
N VAL A 333 -12.79 -7.41 11.15
CA VAL A 333 -12.31 -6.03 11.22
C VAL A 333 -11.72 -5.58 9.87
N GLU A 334 -11.13 -6.50 9.10
CA GLU A 334 -10.59 -6.21 7.77
C GLU A 334 -11.63 -5.72 6.76
N LEU A 335 -12.92 -6.06 6.93
CA LEU A 335 -14.01 -5.53 6.11
C LEU A 335 -14.12 -4.00 6.18
N LEU A 336 -13.62 -3.38 7.26
CA LEU A 336 -13.61 -1.94 7.43
C LEU A 336 -12.59 -1.25 6.50
N ASN A 337 -11.66 -1.98 5.89
CA ASN A 337 -10.60 -1.40 5.06
C ASN A 337 -11.13 -0.55 3.91
N GLY A 338 -12.23 -0.98 3.28
CA GLY A 338 -12.87 -0.24 2.21
C GLY A 338 -13.28 1.19 2.61
N ILE A 339 -13.73 1.38 3.85
CA ILE A 339 -14.12 2.71 4.37
C ILE A 339 -12.91 3.48 4.88
N THR A 340 -11.93 2.80 5.48
CA THR A 340 -10.74 3.48 6.00
C THR A 340 -9.86 3.96 4.85
N PHE A 341 -9.28 3.04 4.08
CA PHE A 341 -8.36 3.35 2.99
C PHE A 341 -9.14 3.75 1.74
N GLY A 342 -10.06 2.91 1.27
CA GLY A 342 -10.68 3.10 -0.05
C GLY A 342 -11.45 4.42 -0.19
N LEU A 343 -12.27 4.79 0.79
CA LEU A 343 -13.02 6.04 0.75
C LEU A 343 -12.11 7.28 0.84
N SER A 344 -11.12 7.29 1.73
CA SER A 344 -10.22 8.45 1.90
C SER A 344 -9.30 8.64 0.69
N TYR A 345 -8.81 7.55 0.11
CA TYR A 345 -7.97 7.58 -1.09
C TYR A 345 -8.74 8.13 -2.30
N ILE A 346 -9.93 7.60 -2.59
CA ILE A 346 -10.76 8.06 -3.73
C ILE A 346 -11.25 9.49 -3.51
N ALA A 347 -11.64 9.84 -2.28
CA ALA A 347 -12.01 11.22 -1.95
C ALA A 347 -10.83 12.18 -2.19
N GLY A 348 -9.61 11.78 -1.85
CA GLY A 348 -8.39 12.55 -2.09
C GLY A 348 -8.10 12.77 -3.58
N ILE A 349 -8.13 11.71 -4.39
CA ILE A 349 -7.93 11.81 -5.85
C ILE A 349 -9.02 12.68 -6.51
N SER A 350 -10.29 12.44 -6.17
CA SER A 350 -11.39 13.21 -6.75
C SER A 350 -11.35 14.69 -6.31
N TYR A 351 -10.99 14.97 -5.06
CA TYR A 351 -10.90 16.34 -4.57
C TYR A 351 -9.72 17.09 -5.18
N SER A 352 -8.54 16.45 -5.29
CA SER A 352 -7.35 17.02 -5.92
C SER A 352 -7.59 17.37 -7.39
N ALA A 353 -8.27 16.51 -8.16
CA ALA A 353 -8.69 16.83 -9.52
C ALA A 353 -9.63 18.04 -9.56
N LYS A 354 -10.63 18.08 -8.67
CA LYS A 354 -11.66 19.13 -8.64
C LYS A 354 -11.12 20.53 -8.32
N ILE A 355 -10.11 20.62 -7.45
CA ILE A 355 -9.54 21.90 -7.01
C ILE A 355 -8.35 22.35 -7.88
N ALA A 356 -7.90 21.50 -8.80
CA ALA A 356 -6.77 21.82 -9.65
C ALA A 356 -7.15 22.93 -10.64
N PRO A 357 -6.26 23.92 -10.85
CA PRO A 357 -6.35 24.82 -11.99
C PRO A 357 -6.40 24.03 -13.30
N ASN A 358 -7.18 24.51 -14.28
CA ASN A 358 -7.27 23.89 -15.61
C ASN A 358 -5.87 23.59 -16.17
N GLY A 359 -5.64 22.32 -16.53
CA GLY A 359 -4.35 21.85 -17.07
C GLY A 359 -3.32 21.38 -16.03
N SER A 360 -3.61 21.45 -14.73
CA SER A 360 -2.67 21.04 -13.65
C SER A 360 -3.20 19.90 -12.76
N GLU A 361 -4.26 19.19 -13.19
CA GLU A 361 -4.89 18.10 -12.44
C GLU A 361 -3.90 17.02 -12.01
N GLY A 362 -3.05 16.56 -12.94
CA GLY A 362 -2.02 15.57 -12.64
C GLY A 362 -0.99 16.06 -11.61
N THR A 363 -0.64 17.34 -11.62
CA THR A 363 0.28 17.94 -10.65
C THR A 363 -0.32 17.96 -9.25
N VAL A 364 -1.59 18.34 -9.12
CA VAL A 364 -2.28 18.39 -7.82
C VAL A 364 -2.54 16.98 -7.27
N GLN A 365 -2.86 16.01 -8.13
CA GLN A 365 -2.94 14.60 -7.75
C GLN A 365 -1.57 14.06 -7.30
N GLY A 366 -0.48 14.43 -7.99
CA GLY A 366 0.89 14.10 -7.59
C GLY A 366 1.24 14.64 -6.19
N LEU A 367 0.83 15.87 -5.87
CA LEU A 367 0.98 16.44 -4.52
C LEU A 367 0.19 15.67 -3.46
N PHE A 368 -1.04 15.25 -3.79
CA PHE A 368 -1.84 14.40 -2.91
C PHE A 368 -1.12 13.06 -2.64
N SER A 369 -0.66 12.37 -3.68
CA SER A 369 0.06 11.10 -3.54
C SER A 369 1.35 11.25 -2.72
N MET A 370 2.08 12.35 -2.93
CA MET A 370 3.26 12.68 -2.14
C MET A 370 2.93 12.92 -0.66
N ALA A 371 1.83 13.62 -0.36
CA ALA A 371 1.40 13.87 1.01
C ALA A 371 0.88 12.59 1.69
N PHE A 372 0.11 11.76 0.97
CA PHE A 372 -0.53 10.55 1.49
C PHE A 372 0.47 9.38 1.59
N GLN A 373 1.01 8.89 0.48
CA GLN A 373 1.87 7.71 0.46
C GLN A 373 3.35 8.02 0.77
N GLY A 374 3.83 9.20 0.38
CA GLY A 374 5.20 9.64 0.64
C GLY A 374 5.39 10.08 2.10
N PHE A 375 5.16 11.36 2.39
CA PHE A 375 5.39 11.93 3.72
C PHE A 375 4.53 11.30 4.81
N GLY A 376 3.22 11.17 4.57
CA GLY A 376 2.30 10.53 5.52
C GLY A 376 2.71 9.09 5.80
N GLY A 377 3.04 8.35 4.76
CA GLY A 377 3.51 6.98 4.90
C GLY A 377 4.82 6.86 5.70
N SER A 378 5.83 7.65 5.37
CA SER A 378 7.10 7.67 6.10
C SER A 378 6.90 7.97 7.60
N LEU A 379 6.11 9.00 7.93
CA LEU A 379 5.78 9.32 9.32
C LEU A 379 5.00 8.19 10.01
N GLY A 380 4.07 7.56 9.31
CA GLY A 380 3.30 6.42 9.80
C GLY A 380 4.19 5.23 10.15
N SER A 381 5.15 4.90 9.28
CA SER A 381 6.11 3.82 9.50
C SER A 381 7.02 4.08 10.70
N THR A 382 7.59 5.29 10.80
CA THR A 382 8.43 5.67 11.96
C THR A 382 7.62 5.62 13.26
N LEU A 383 6.39 6.16 13.25
CA LEU A 383 5.52 6.18 14.41
C LEU A 383 5.13 4.75 14.83
N ALA A 384 4.83 3.88 13.88
CA ALA A 384 4.54 2.47 14.14
C ALA A 384 5.74 1.75 14.75
N GLY A 385 6.93 1.86 14.18
CA GLY A 385 8.15 1.26 14.72
C GLY A 385 8.46 1.72 16.14
N CYS A 386 8.35 3.02 16.41
CA CYS A 386 8.59 3.59 17.74
C CYS A 386 7.55 3.10 18.76
N THR A 387 6.27 3.09 18.40
CA THR A 387 5.19 2.68 19.33
C THR A 387 5.19 1.18 19.59
N PHE A 388 5.43 0.35 18.57
CA PHE A 388 5.56 -1.10 18.72
C PHE A 388 6.76 -1.49 19.59
N SER A 389 7.92 -0.88 19.35
CA SER A 389 9.13 -1.17 20.12
C SER A 389 9.01 -0.76 21.60
N ARG A 390 8.36 0.37 21.90
CA ARG A 390 8.29 0.88 23.28
C ARG A 390 7.13 0.34 24.11
N PHE A 391 5.97 0.11 23.49
CA PHE A 391 4.72 -0.19 24.21
C PHE A 391 4.10 -1.56 23.87
N GLY A 392 4.67 -2.27 22.89
CA GLY A 392 4.08 -3.47 22.32
C GLY A 392 2.91 -3.18 21.38
N SER A 393 2.57 -4.14 20.53
CA SER A 393 1.62 -3.95 19.41
C SER A 393 0.19 -3.62 19.83
N VAL A 394 -0.36 -4.27 20.86
CA VAL A 394 -1.74 -4.02 21.35
C VAL A 394 -1.90 -2.58 21.87
N THR A 395 -0.95 -2.12 22.68
CA THR A 395 -0.94 -0.75 23.22
C THR A 395 -0.69 0.26 22.11
N ALA A 396 0.19 -0.06 21.16
CA ALA A 396 0.48 0.78 20.01
C ALA A 396 -0.79 1.05 19.17
N PHE A 397 -1.60 0.01 18.91
CA PHE A 397 -2.91 0.18 18.26
C PHE A 397 -3.91 1.00 19.08
N LYS A 398 -3.90 0.87 20.42
CA LYS A 398 -4.72 1.72 21.28
C LYS A 398 -4.34 3.20 21.18
N LEU A 399 -3.04 3.49 21.20
CA LEU A 399 -2.51 4.86 21.12
C LEU A 399 -2.83 5.50 19.77
N ILE A 400 -2.55 4.82 18.65
CA ILE A 400 -2.87 5.34 17.31
C ILE A 400 -4.38 5.46 17.09
N GLY A 401 -5.19 4.58 17.69
CA GLY A 401 -6.65 4.72 17.71
C GLY A 401 -7.14 5.98 18.42
N GLY A 402 -6.52 6.33 19.55
CA GLY A 402 -6.76 7.61 20.24
C GLY A 402 -6.35 8.81 19.39
N ILE A 403 -5.18 8.76 18.74
CA ILE A 403 -4.71 9.81 17.83
C ILE A 403 -5.65 9.98 16.62
N ALA A 404 -6.14 8.87 16.06
CA ALA A 404 -7.10 8.89 14.96
C ALA A 404 -8.44 9.50 15.38
N LEU A 405 -8.92 9.21 16.59
CA LEU A 405 -10.14 9.81 17.15
C LEU A 405 -9.99 11.33 17.31
N VAL A 406 -8.88 11.78 17.88
CA VAL A 406 -8.58 13.22 18.03
C VAL A 406 -8.50 13.88 16.66
N THR A 407 -7.76 13.29 15.72
CA THR A 407 -7.64 13.78 14.35
C THR A 407 -9.01 13.90 13.67
N CYS A 408 -9.91 12.91 13.86
CA CYS A 408 -11.28 12.96 13.37
C CYS A 408 -12.05 14.15 13.93
N VAL A 409 -12.02 14.36 15.26
CA VAL A 409 -12.71 15.47 15.93
C VAL A 409 -12.18 16.83 15.45
N VAL A 410 -10.86 16.98 15.33
CA VAL A 410 -10.24 18.20 14.83
C VAL A 410 -10.66 18.45 13.38
N GLN A 411 -10.60 17.43 12.53
CA GLN A 411 -10.97 17.53 11.12
C GLN A 411 -12.44 17.94 10.94
N ILE A 412 -13.36 17.37 11.72
CA ILE A 412 -14.78 17.74 11.71
C ILE A 412 -14.95 19.20 12.13
N THR A 413 -14.25 19.61 13.19
CA THR A 413 -14.31 20.98 13.72
C THR A 413 -13.82 21.99 12.70
N VAL A 414 -12.64 21.76 12.10
CA VAL A 414 -12.06 22.61 11.04
C VAL A 414 -13.01 22.68 9.83
N THR A 415 -13.55 21.53 9.40
CA THR A 415 -14.49 21.48 8.26
C THR A 415 -15.76 22.30 8.53
N ARG A 416 -16.29 22.25 9.75
CA ARG A 416 -17.46 23.07 10.16
C ARG A 416 -17.13 24.55 10.18
N LEU A 417 -15.98 24.94 10.73
CA LEU A 417 -15.54 26.33 10.78
C LEU A 417 -15.33 26.91 9.38
N MET A 418 -14.72 26.15 8.46
CA MET A 418 -14.53 26.57 7.07
C MET A 418 -15.86 26.79 6.34
N LYS A 419 -16.86 25.92 6.57
CA LYS A 419 -18.21 26.09 6.00
C LYS A 419 -18.90 27.34 6.57
N ARG A 420 -18.77 27.59 7.88
CA ARG A 420 -19.37 28.76 8.54
C ARG A 420 -18.80 30.07 8.03
N ASN A 421 -17.48 30.19 7.86
CA ASN A 421 -16.84 31.40 7.35
C ASN A 421 -17.14 31.69 5.88
N THR A 422 -17.48 30.67 5.08
CA THR A 422 -17.88 30.87 3.68
C THR A 422 -19.30 31.48 3.57
N ASN A 423 -20.16 31.25 4.56
CA ASN A 423 -21.52 31.80 4.62
C ASN A 423 -21.59 33.22 5.23
N VAL A 424 -20.47 33.81 5.63
CA VAL A 424 -20.40 35.18 6.19
C VAL A 424 -19.95 36.20 5.12
N ILE A 425 -19.58 35.74 3.92
CA ILE A 425 -19.12 36.58 2.79
C ILE A 425 -20.05 36.43 1.57
N VAL A 426 -21.35 36.21 1.79
CA VAL A 426 -22.37 36.27 0.72
C VAL A 426 -23.30 37.43 1.01
#